data_AF-A0A1J5DLB1-F1
#
_entry.id   AF-A0A1J5DLB1-F1
#
_cell.length_a   1.000
_cell.length_b   1.000
_cell.length_c   1.000
_cell.angle_alpha   90.00
_cell.angle_beta   90.00
_cell.angle_gamma   90.00
#
_symmetry.space_group_name_H-M   'P 1'
#
loop_
_entity.id
_entity.type
_entity.pdbx_description
1 polymer ?
#
loop_
_entity_poly.entity_id
_entity_poly.type
_entity_poly.pdbx_seq_one_letter_code
_entity_poly.pdbx_strand_id
1 'polypeptide(L)'
;MAQISKALMGQVLVVERDINELFLRLEGRRFSKHDLLDIINEWLEAKEAAPARGVASLSDDVYIHIKPRHQNQGTGLDDYLPVRDVIAEDEERFKEAFWITYCLAQHDEVSESMVLRGHYHIDMQGINRLIEHGKRLLEANGHYPASIEAQLKSSIRDEILDELKINTLSLQELCEFIRNEHVFEFVSRQAGCCLLKQMMAGARDAASKGIVCPEYTQRMKEPQKWPHFDLMNDFCHILSILNTSHVSKVLPQTGDIVAEYTDNISKINFMLERLLSLNLRQEFLPRTLVDELSSEVEERIEGYMDKFRQKVIPFKTTADFIPQIYQIYRTKYPCSNAYIIILDGMRWDLWTYLLPHLESSFPQHKLVEVISLLALEPTTTQVNRRAILGTDRGATMEEPFGKILDEEFSMIVAADRIYHQDELIDFISSTVRLKVINFNLIDSRIHHATEDLYHLYQGIELDLKGNVVPFLKRFQPDSLIFILSDHGFRYLRKSHQPYTHGGGTPFERVVPCGVWVME
;
A
#
# COMPACT_ATOMS: atom_id res chain seq x y z
N MET A 1 -12.95 -7.18 -27.41
CA MET A 1 -12.37 -7.21 -28.77
C MET A 1 -13.36 -6.79 -29.88
N ALA A 2 -14.57 -7.37 -29.98
CA ALA A 2 -15.51 -7.02 -31.06
C ALA A 2 -16.11 -5.59 -31.00
N GLN A 3 -16.14 -4.94 -29.83
CA GLN A 3 -16.77 -3.62 -29.64
C GLN A 3 -15.83 -2.43 -29.93
N ILE A 4 -14.51 -2.56 -29.67
CA ILE A 4 -13.50 -1.51 -29.96
C ILE A 4 -13.38 -1.25 -31.47
N SER A 5 -13.56 -2.31 -32.28
CA SER A 5 -13.52 -2.23 -33.75
C SER A 5 -14.65 -1.36 -34.33
N LYS A 6 -15.83 -1.29 -33.66
CA LYS A 6 -16.93 -0.39 -34.07
C LYS A 6 -16.64 1.09 -33.78
N ALA A 7 -15.91 1.39 -32.71
CA ALA A 7 -15.50 2.76 -32.39
C ALA A 7 -14.51 3.34 -33.41
N LEU A 8 -13.59 2.50 -33.91
CA LEU A 8 -12.62 2.88 -34.96
C LEU A 8 -13.24 3.08 -36.36
N MET A 9 -14.45 2.56 -36.59
CA MET A 9 -15.19 2.70 -37.86
C MET A 9 -16.07 3.96 -37.94
N GLY A 10 -16.01 4.86 -36.94
CA GLY A 10 -16.74 6.14 -36.95
C GLY A 10 -18.25 6.04 -36.69
N GLN A 11 -18.73 4.95 -36.09
CA GLN A 11 -20.14 4.73 -35.75
C GLN A 11 -20.48 5.01 -34.27
N VAL A 12 -19.53 5.54 -33.49
CA VAL A 12 -19.65 5.73 -32.04
C VAL A 12 -19.12 7.13 -31.68
N LEU A 13 -19.87 7.86 -30.86
CA LEU A 13 -19.42 9.14 -30.30
C LEU A 13 -18.44 8.86 -29.15
N VAL A 14 -17.19 9.30 -29.28
CA VAL A 14 -16.23 9.30 -28.17
C VAL A 14 -16.15 10.71 -27.60
N VAL A 15 -16.39 10.83 -26.30
CA VAL A 15 -16.37 12.11 -25.60
C VAL A 15 -15.16 12.15 -24.68
N GLU A 16 -14.31 13.16 -24.84
CA GLU A 16 -13.14 13.35 -23.99
C GLU A 16 -13.48 14.08 -22.70
N ARG A 17 -12.91 13.64 -21.58
CA ARG A 17 -13.13 14.23 -20.25
C ARG A 17 -11.82 14.38 -19.49
N ASP A 18 -11.61 15.55 -18.89
CA ASP A 18 -10.46 15.78 -18.01
C ASP A 18 -10.81 15.39 -16.56
N ILE A 19 -10.11 14.39 -16.02
CA ILE A 19 -10.32 13.93 -14.65
C ILE A 19 -9.94 14.99 -13.62
N ASN A 20 -9.08 15.95 -13.96
CA ASN A 20 -8.69 17.03 -13.06
C ASN A 20 -9.85 17.97 -12.78
N GLU A 21 -10.74 18.19 -13.75
CA GLU A 21 -11.91 19.02 -13.54
C GLU A 21 -12.84 18.39 -12.50
N LEU A 22 -13.10 17.09 -12.62
CA LEU A 22 -13.88 16.36 -11.63
C LEU A 22 -13.18 16.33 -10.28
N PHE A 23 -11.88 16.06 -10.26
CA PHE A 23 -11.08 16.04 -9.04
C PHE A 23 -11.15 17.39 -8.28
N LEU A 24 -10.97 18.52 -8.97
CA LEU A 24 -11.07 19.86 -8.38
C LEU A 24 -12.47 20.18 -7.85
N ARG A 25 -13.53 19.64 -8.47
CA ARG A 25 -14.91 19.79 -7.98
C ARG A 25 -15.16 19.00 -6.71
N LEU A 26 -14.49 17.86 -6.53
CA LEU A 26 -14.72 16.92 -5.42
C LEU A 26 -13.76 17.10 -4.24
N GLU A 27 -12.53 17.57 -4.48
CA GLU A 27 -11.46 17.58 -3.49
C GLU A 27 -11.81 18.37 -2.22
N GLY A 28 -11.64 17.73 -1.07
CA GLY A 28 -11.80 18.35 0.26
C GLY A 28 -13.23 18.69 0.67
N ARG A 29 -14.24 18.26 -0.10
CA ARG A 29 -15.66 18.61 0.12
C ARG A 29 -16.48 17.38 0.52
N ARG A 30 -17.62 17.61 1.19
CA ARG A 30 -18.59 16.58 1.56
C ARG A 30 -19.86 16.76 0.73
N PHE A 31 -20.40 15.67 0.20
CA PHE A 31 -21.58 15.65 -0.66
C PHE A 31 -22.58 14.62 -0.16
N SER A 32 -23.88 14.87 -0.33
CA SER A 32 -24.85 13.79 -0.26
C SER A 32 -24.68 12.86 -1.47
N LYS A 33 -25.23 11.64 -1.39
CA LYS A 33 -25.22 10.71 -2.54
C LYS A 33 -25.83 11.34 -3.80
N HIS A 34 -26.90 12.12 -3.61
CA HIS A 34 -27.57 12.79 -4.72
C HIS A 34 -26.68 13.85 -5.35
N ASP A 35 -26.10 14.74 -4.55
CA ASP A 35 -25.24 15.82 -5.05
C ASP A 35 -23.97 15.29 -5.74
N LEU A 36 -23.39 14.20 -5.20
CA LEU A 36 -22.24 13.56 -5.82
C LEU A 36 -22.58 12.97 -7.20
N LEU A 37 -23.73 12.29 -7.30
CA LEU A 37 -24.20 11.75 -8.57
C LEU A 37 -24.51 12.86 -9.56
N ASP A 38 -25.08 13.97 -9.11
CA ASP A 38 -25.37 15.13 -9.96
C ASP A 38 -24.08 15.77 -10.48
N ILE A 39 -23.06 15.96 -9.65
CA ILE A 39 -21.74 16.49 -10.07
C ILE A 39 -21.07 15.57 -11.10
N ILE A 40 -21.13 14.25 -10.86
CA ILE A 40 -20.56 13.26 -11.79
C ILE A 40 -21.35 13.29 -13.11
N ASN A 41 -22.67 13.26 -13.06
CA ASN A 41 -23.53 13.30 -14.25
C ASN A 41 -23.31 14.58 -15.05
N GLU A 42 -23.24 15.74 -14.38
CA GLU A 42 -22.95 17.02 -15.03
C GLU A 42 -21.59 17.00 -15.74
N TRP A 43 -20.56 16.49 -15.07
CA TRP A 43 -19.23 16.36 -15.67
C TRP A 43 -19.24 15.39 -16.87
N LEU A 44 -19.98 14.28 -16.78
CA LEU A 44 -20.16 13.35 -17.89
C LEU A 44 -20.89 14.03 -19.06
N GLU A 45 -21.87 14.89 -18.82
CA GLU A 45 -22.73 15.55 -19.82
C GLU A 45 -22.21 16.90 -20.36
N ALA A 46 -21.16 17.48 -19.78
CA ALA A 46 -20.64 18.80 -20.14
C ALA A 46 -20.29 18.94 -21.65
N LYS A 47 -20.89 19.92 -22.33
CA LYS A 47 -20.81 20.12 -23.79
C LYS A 47 -19.55 20.91 -24.21
N GLU A 48 -18.37 20.30 -24.24
CA GLU A 48 -17.18 20.97 -24.79
C GLU A 48 -16.94 20.78 -26.30
N ALA A 49 -17.66 19.86 -26.96
CA ALA A 49 -17.67 19.79 -28.41
C ALA A 49 -19.09 19.48 -28.89
N ALA A 50 -19.81 20.49 -29.38
CA ALA A 50 -21.07 20.28 -30.07
C ALA A 50 -20.79 19.87 -31.53
N PRO A 51 -21.17 18.67 -31.99
CA PRO A 51 -21.55 18.52 -33.38
C PRO A 51 -22.95 19.11 -33.57
N ALA A 52 -23.16 19.69 -34.74
CA ALA A 52 -24.42 20.29 -35.12
C ALA A 52 -25.62 19.34 -34.92
N ARG A 53 -26.67 19.89 -34.30
CA ARG A 53 -28.03 19.34 -34.12
C ARG A 53 -28.23 18.30 -33.03
N GLY A 54 -28.81 18.77 -31.92
CA GLY A 54 -29.97 18.16 -31.28
C GLY A 54 -29.86 16.68 -30.90
N VAL A 55 -28.99 16.35 -29.96
CA VAL A 55 -29.14 15.14 -29.14
C VAL A 55 -29.07 15.55 -27.68
N ALA A 56 -30.18 15.30 -26.97
CA ALA A 56 -30.30 15.42 -25.53
C ALA A 56 -30.02 14.03 -24.94
N SER A 57 -29.31 13.98 -23.80
CA SER A 57 -28.81 12.79 -23.09
C SER A 57 -27.76 11.95 -23.85
N LEU A 58 -26.70 11.55 -23.14
CA LEU A 58 -25.76 10.54 -23.61
C LEU A 58 -26.52 9.21 -23.73
N SER A 59 -26.61 8.64 -24.92
CA SER A 59 -27.15 7.28 -25.09
C SER A 59 -26.17 6.24 -24.54
N ASP A 60 -26.66 5.02 -24.27
CA ASP A 60 -25.83 3.86 -23.85
C ASP A 60 -24.70 3.50 -24.84
N ASP A 61 -24.69 4.11 -26.03
CA ASP A 61 -23.71 3.93 -27.09
C ASP A 61 -22.60 5.01 -27.10
N VAL A 62 -22.49 5.86 -26.07
CA VAL A 62 -21.41 6.87 -25.95
C VAL A 62 -20.27 6.35 -25.08
N TYR A 63 -19.05 6.40 -25.61
CA TYR A 63 -17.85 5.97 -24.88
C TYR A 63 -17.08 7.21 -24.39
N ILE A 64 -16.62 7.16 -23.15
CA ILE A 64 -15.94 8.29 -22.50
C ILE A 64 -14.45 7.99 -22.41
N HIS A 65 -13.64 8.84 -23.02
CA HIS A 65 -12.19 8.79 -22.91
C HIS A 65 -11.72 9.77 -21.84
N ILE A 66 -11.24 9.25 -20.71
CA ILE A 66 -10.76 10.07 -19.60
C ILE A 66 -9.27 10.38 -19.80
N LYS A 67 -8.95 11.66 -19.98
CA LYS A 67 -7.56 12.12 -20.09
C LYS A 67 -6.87 12.02 -18.73
N PRO A 68 -5.71 11.35 -18.64
CA PRO A 68 -4.95 11.29 -17.40
C PRO A 68 -4.38 12.67 -17.02
N ARG A 69 -4.14 12.84 -15.72
CA ARG A 69 -3.50 14.02 -15.13
C ARG A 69 -2.07 14.14 -15.68
N HIS A 70 -1.87 15.13 -16.54
CA HIS A 70 -0.65 15.48 -17.28
C HIS A 70 -0.38 14.66 -18.56
N GLN A 71 -0.76 15.20 -19.72
CA GLN A 71 -0.16 14.80 -21.01
C GLN A 71 0.37 15.95 -21.88
N ASN A 72 0.20 17.21 -21.52
CA ASN A 72 0.68 18.33 -22.35
C ASN A 72 1.62 19.28 -21.61
N GLN A 73 2.73 18.75 -21.10
CA GLN A 73 3.98 19.51 -21.02
C GLN A 73 5.11 18.64 -21.58
N GLY A 74 4.99 18.28 -22.86
CA GLY A 74 6.17 17.85 -23.59
C GLY A 74 7.14 19.03 -23.60
N THR A 75 8.40 18.76 -23.23
CA THR A 75 9.47 19.70 -23.50
C THR A 75 9.47 19.99 -25.01
N GLY A 76 9.54 21.28 -25.37
CA GLY A 76 9.67 21.68 -26.76
C GLY A 76 10.91 21.05 -27.38
N LEU A 77 10.99 21.04 -28.71
CA LEU A 77 12.19 20.58 -29.43
C LEU A 77 13.48 21.32 -28.98
N ASP A 78 13.34 22.48 -28.33
CA ASP A 78 14.40 23.28 -27.74
C ASP A 78 15.38 22.47 -26.87
N ASP A 79 14.85 21.54 -26.06
CA ASP A 79 15.68 20.69 -25.21
C ASP A 79 16.55 19.73 -26.00
N TYR A 80 16.24 19.48 -27.27
CA TYR A 80 16.92 18.52 -28.13
C TYR A 80 17.77 19.18 -29.23
N LEU A 81 17.74 20.52 -29.34
CA LEU A 81 18.52 21.27 -30.33
C LEU A 81 20.00 20.87 -30.41
N PRO A 82 20.72 20.58 -29.31
CA PRO A 82 22.14 20.21 -29.37
C PRO A 82 22.44 18.90 -30.10
N VAL A 83 21.43 18.06 -30.35
CA VAL A 83 21.56 16.74 -30.97
C VAL A 83 20.57 16.51 -32.11
N ARG A 84 19.86 17.57 -32.53
CA ARG A 84 18.78 17.50 -33.53
C ARG A 84 19.27 17.03 -34.91
N ASP A 85 20.53 17.32 -35.21
CA ASP A 85 21.22 16.97 -36.45
C ASP A 85 21.53 15.47 -36.58
N VAL A 86 21.50 14.71 -35.48
CA VAL A 86 21.86 13.28 -35.48
C VAL A 86 20.74 12.39 -36.03
N ILE A 87 19.48 12.82 -35.92
CA ILE A 87 18.31 12.05 -36.35
C ILE A 87 17.52 12.87 -37.37
N ALA A 88 17.44 12.39 -38.61
CA ALA A 88 16.77 13.06 -39.73
C ALA A 88 15.28 12.70 -39.83
N GLU A 89 14.55 12.82 -38.72
CA GLU A 89 13.11 12.56 -38.62
C GLU A 89 12.33 13.86 -38.32
N ASP A 90 10.99 13.83 -38.37
CA ASP A 90 10.14 14.91 -37.83
C ASP A 90 10.21 15.00 -36.30
N GLU A 91 9.57 15.99 -35.67
CA GLU A 91 9.68 16.20 -34.21
C GLU A 91 9.23 14.99 -33.38
N GLU A 92 8.10 14.37 -33.71
CA GLU A 92 7.55 13.25 -32.94
C GLU A 92 8.45 12.02 -33.09
N ARG A 93 8.78 11.67 -34.33
CA ARG A 93 9.64 10.53 -34.64
C ARG A 93 11.08 10.73 -34.19
N PHE A 94 11.55 11.98 -34.13
CA PHE A 94 12.84 12.34 -33.54
C PHE A 94 12.86 11.97 -32.05
N LYS A 95 11.84 12.40 -31.29
CA LYS A 95 11.76 12.13 -29.84
C LYS A 95 11.64 10.63 -29.58
N GLU A 96 10.86 9.92 -30.41
CA GLU A 96 10.75 8.46 -30.40
C GLU A 96 12.13 7.79 -30.58
N ALA A 97 12.81 8.07 -31.68
CA ALA A 97 14.14 7.54 -31.98
C ALA A 97 15.18 7.89 -30.92
N PHE A 98 15.14 9.11 -30.38
CA PHE A 98 16.03 9.57 -29.32
C PHE A 98 15.91 8.71 -28.07
N TRP A 99 14.69 8.48 -27.57
CA TRP A 99 14.48 7.71 -26.34
C TRP A 99 14.68 6.20 -26.54
N ILE A 100 14.38 5.66 -27.72
CA ILE A 100 14.75 4.28 -28.07
C ILE A 100 16.27 4.12 -28.07
N THR A 101 16.99 5.05 -28.70
CA THR A 101 18.47 5.04 -28.73
C THR A 101 19.04 5.06 -27.32
N TYR A 102 18.50 5.94 -26.47
CA TYR A 102 18.97 6.04 -25.09
C TYR A 102 18.65 4.77 -24.28
N CYS A 103 17.44 4.21 -24.38
CA CYS A 103 17.07 2.94 -23.72
C CYS A 103 18.01 1.78 -24.12
N LEU A 104 18.22 1.56 -25.41
CA LEU A 104 19.12 0.49 -25.88
C LEU A 104 20.56 0.69 -25.41
N ALA A 105 21.01 1.95 -25.30
CA ALA A 105 22.34 2.27 -24.82
C ALA A 105 22.55 2.01 -23.33
N GLN A 106 21.49 2.04 -22.50
CA GLN A 106 21.58 1.69 -21.08
C GLN A 106 21.95 0.22 -20.86
N HIS A 107 21.74 -0.62 -21.88
CA HIS A 107 21.93 -2.06 -21.85
C HIS A 107 22.93 -2.56 -22.91
N ASP A 108 23.79 -1.66 -23.42
CA ASP A 108 24.85 -1.97 -24.40
C ASP A 108 24.39 -2.53 -25.77
N GLU A 109 23.11 -2.45 -26.11
CA GLU A 109 22.55 -3.02 -27.36
C GLU A 109 22.44 -2.01 -28.53
N VAL A 110 22.82 -0.74 -28.31
CA VAL A 110 22.56 0.35 -29.28
C VAL A 110 23.35 0.24 -30.60
N SER A 111 24.55 -0.34 -30.57
CA SER A 111 25.52 -0.25 -31.69
C SER A 111 25.12 -1.07 -32.92
N GLU A 112 24.43 -2.19 -32.72
CA GLU A 112 23.98 -3.11 -33.77
C GLU A 112 22.45 -3.10 -33.96
N SER A 113 21.77 -2.11 -33.38
CA SER A 113 20.32 -2.08 -33.33
C SER A 113 19.65 -2.18 -34.70
N MET A 114 18.82 -3.21 -34.87
CA MET A 114 18.00 -3.39 -36.07
C MET A 114 16.77 -2.49 -36.02
N VAL A 115 16.22 -2.23 -34.83
CA VAL A 115 15.11 -1.30 -34.64
C VAL A 115 15.50 0.10 -35.11
N LEU A 116 16.65 0.61 -34.65
CA LEU A 116 17.10 1.96 -34.99
C LEU A 116 17.36 2.09 -36.50
N ARG A 117 18.06 1.12 -37.10
CA ARG A 117 18.43 1.14 -38.52
C ARG A 117 17.26 0.87 -39.46
N GLY A 118 16.27 0.10 -39.01
CA GLY A 118 15.12 -0.31 -39.80
C GLY A 118 14.03 0.77 -39.86
N HIS A 119 13.86 1.53 -38.78
CA HIS A 119 12.74 2.47 -38.66
C HIS A 119 13.14 3.95 -38.73
N TYR A 120 14.39 4.33 -38.43
CA TYR A 120 14.78 5.74 -38.30
C TYR A 120 16.07 6.09 -39.04
N HIS A 121 16.15 7.34 -39.50
CA HIS A 121 17.34 7.88 -40.16
C HIS A 121 18.31 8.47 -39.12
N ILE A 122 19.15 7.63 -38.52
CA ILE A 122 20.12 8.02 -37.48
C ILE A 122 21.55 7.99 -38.00
N ASP A 123 22.31 9.05 -37.77
CA ASP A 123 23.76 9.05 -37.94
C ASP A 123 24.43 8.32 -36.76
N MET A 124 24.86 7.09 -37.01
CA MET A 124 25.53 6.26 -36.00
C MET A 124 26.84 6.86 -35.49
N GLN A 125 27.49 7.78 -36.22
CA GLN A 125 28.67 8.49 -35.72
C GLN A 125 28.33 9.49 -34.60
N GLY A 126 27.10 10.00 -34.59
CA GLY A 126 26.59 10.94 -33.60
C GLY A 126 25.93 10.28 -32.37
N ILE A 127 25.86 8.95 -32.30
CA ILE A 127 25.04 8.25 -31.30
C ILE A 127 25.45 8.54 -29.85
N ASN A 128 26.76 8.68 -29.59
CA ASN A 128 27.27 9.02 -28.26
C ASN A 128 26.79 10.40 -27.78
N ARG A 129 26.54 11.35 -28.71
CA ARG A 129 25.97 12.65 -28.37
C ARG A 129 24.52 12.51 -27.90
N LEU A 130 23.74 11.63 -28.53
CA LEU A 130 22.38 11.31 -28.10
C LEU A 130 22.38 10.69 -26.70
N ILE A 131 23.29 9.74 -26.45
CA ILE A 131 23.40 9.04 -25.16
C ILE A 131 23.75 10.03 -24.03
N GLU A 132 24.80 10.83 -24.23
CA GLU A 132 25.23 11.82 -23.24
C GLU A 132 24.16 12.87 -22.98
N HIS A 133 23.42 13.28 -24.02
CA HIS A 133 22.34 14.24 -23.89
C HIS A 133 21.12 13.66 -23.18
N GLY A 134 20.76 12.40 -23.45
CA GLY A 134 19.66 11.69 -22.77
C GLY A 134 19.91 11.57 -21.27
N LYS A 135 21.14 11.21 -20.88
CA LYS A 135 21.55 11.18 -19.47
C LYS A 135 21.38 12.53 -18.80
N ARG A 136 21.84 13.62 -19.44
CA ARG A 136 21.69 14.99 -18.93
C ARG A 136 20.23 15.39 -18.79
N LEU A 137 19.36 15.05 -19.75
CA LEU A 137 17.93 15.36 -19.68
C LEU A 137 17.24 14.63 -18.51
N LEU A 138 17.56 13.35 -18.29
CA LEU A 138 17.03 12.61 -17.14
C LEU A 138 17.51 13.19 -15.81
N GLU A 139 18.80 13.53 -15.69
CA GLU A 139 19.37 14.12 -14.47
C GLU A 139 18.82 15.53 -14.17
N ALA A 140 18.60 16.35 -15.20
CA ALA A 140 18.20 17.75 -15.04
C ALA A 140 16.70 17.93 -14.83
N ASN A 141 15.87 17.23 -15.59
CA ASN A 141 14.43 17.49 -15.66
C ASN A 141 13.60 16.41 -14.96
N GLY A 142 14.19 15.25 -14.62
CA GLY A 142 13.43 14.08 -14.14
C GLY A 142 12.31 13.64 -15.10
N HIS A 143 12.36 14.09 -16.36
CA HIS A 143 11.28 13.94 -17.31
C HIS A 143 11.28 12.52 -17.87
N TYR A 144 10.19 11.82 -17.57
CA TYR A 144 9.90 10.50 -18.07
C TYR A 144 9.19 10.60 -19.42
N PRO A 145 9.62 9.87 -20.46
CA PRO A 145 8.99 9.93 -21.78
C PRO A 145 7.66 9.14 -21.84
N ALA A 146 6.79 9.24 -20.83
CA ALA A 146 5.49 8.56 -20.79
C ALA A 146 4.63 8.81 -22.04
N SER A 147 4.66 10.04 -22.56
CA SER A 147 3.93 10.41 -23.78
C SER A 147 4.48 9.68 -25.00
N ILE A 148 5.80 9.55 -25.11
CA ILE A 148 6.47 8.81 -26.18
C ILE A 148 6.13 7.32 -26.06
N GLU A 149 6.27 6.76 -24.86
CA GLU A 149 5.91 5.36 -24.62
C GLU A 149 4.45 5.08 -25.03
N ALA A 150 3.51 5.93 -24.61
CA ALA A 150 2.09 5.78 -24.95
C ALA A 150 1.82 5.83 -26.47
N GLN A 151 2.66 6.50 -27.25
CA GLN A 151 2.54 6.62 -28.71
C GLN A 151 3.28 5.52 -29.48
N LEU A 152 4.23 4.82 -28.86
CA LEU A 152 4.98 3.73 -29.49
C LEU A 152 4.04 2.63 -29.98
N LYS A 153 4.17 2.28 -31.28
CA LYS A 153 3.46 1.16 -31.89
C LYS A 153 3.86 -0.15 -31.20
N SER A 154 2.91 -1.06 -31.02
CA SER A 154 3.16 -2.36 -30.39
C SER A 154 4.27 -3.16 -31.09
N SER A 155 4.32 -3.13 -32.43
CA SER A 155 5.36 -3.82 -33.20
C SER A 155 6.76 -3.32 -32.87
N ILE A 156 6.94 -2.01 -32.67
CA ILE A 156 8.24 -1.42 -32.30
C ILE A 156 8.59 -1.82 -30.87
N ARG A 157 7.63 -1.85 -29.95
CA ARG A 157 7.86 -2.34 -28.59
C ARG A 157 8.33 -3.80 -28.59
N ASP A 158 7.69 -4.65 -29.39
CA ASP A 158 8.06 -6.07 -29.51
C ASP A 158 9.50 -6.21 -30.06
N GLU A 159 9.85 -5.48 -31.11
CA GLU A 159 11.22 -5.50 -31.67
C GLU A 159 12.27 -5.00 -30.66
N ILE A 160 11.96 -3.98 -29.84
CA ILE A 160 12.84 -3.51 -28.75
C ILE A 160 13.05 -4.63 -27.71
N LEU A 161 11.97 -5.30 -27.28
CA LEU A 161 12.08 -6.39 -26.30
C LEU A 161 12.88 -7.59 -26.85
N ASP A 162 12.71 -7.91 -28.13
CA ASP A 162 13.45 -8.97 -28.81
C ASP A 162 14.95 -8.64 -28.89
N GLU A 163 15.30 -7.39 -29.17
CA GLU A 163 16.68 -6.92 -29.27
C GLU A 163 17.39 -6.94 -27.91
N LEU A 164 16.70 -6.51 -26.85
CA LEU A 164 17.19 -6.51 -25.46
C LEU A 164 17.36 -7.92 -24.87
N LYS A 165 16.80 -8.96 -25.49
CA LYS A 165 16.94 -10.39 -25.11
C LYS A 165 16.71 -10.64 -23.62
N ILE A 166 15.79 -9.90 -22.99
CA ILE A 166 15.55 -9.92 -21.54
C ILE A 166 15.30 -11.34 -21.02
N ASN A 167 14.63 -12.18 -21.81
CA ASN A 167 14.28 -13.55 -21.45
C ASN A 167 15.49 -14.50 -21.31
N THR A 168 16.67 -14.12 -21.84
CA THR A 168 17.89 -14.93 -21.76
C THR A 168 18.82 -14.53 -20.61
N LEU A 169 18.55 -13.40 -19.96
CA LEU A 169 19.37 -12.88 -18.87
C LEU A 169 19.24 -13.75 -17.62
N SER A 170 20.34 -13.91 -16.89
CA SER A 170 20.37 -14.53 -15.56
C SER A 170 19.73 -13.64 -14.49
N LEU A 171 19.48 -14.20 -13.31
CA LEU A 171 18.92 -13.44 -12.18
C LEU A 171 19.76 -12.21 -11.83
N GLN A 172 21.10 -12.33 -11.81
CA GLN A 172 21.98 -11.20 -11.52
C GLN A 172 21.91 -10.13 -12.62
N GLU A 173 21.95 -10.55 -13.88
CA GLU A 173 21.86 -9.64 -15.03
C GLU A 173 20.50 -8.93 -15.06
N LEU A 174 19.40 -9.62 -14.76
CA LEU A 174 18.07 -9.01 -14.63
C LEU A 174 18.01 -7.96 -13.52
N CYS A 175 18.66 -8.21 -12.38
CA CYS A 175 18.76 -7.23 -11.30
C CYS A 175 19.56 -5.99 -11.72
N GLU A 176 20.64 -6.17 -12.48
CA GLU A 176 21.45 -5.06 -13.02
C GLU A 176 20.66 -4.30 -14.11
N PHE A 177 19.97 -5.02 -14.99
CA PHE A 177 19.12 -4.48 -16.05
C PHE A 177 18.03 -3.56 -15.49
N ILE A 178 17.23 -4.05 -14.53
CA ILE A 178 16.15 -3.27 -13.89
C ILE A 178 16.70 -2.02 -13.18
N ARG A 179 17.91 -2.12 -12.61
CA ARG A 179 18.57 -0.98 -11.94
C ARG A 179 18.96 0.11 -12.94
N ASN A 180 19.32 -0.26 -14.16
CA ASN A 180 19.80 0.66 -15.18
C ASN A 180 18.66 1.22 -16.04
N GLU A 181 17.54 0.50 -16.16
CA GLU A 181 16.39 0.91 -16.97
C GLU A 181 15.65 2.10 -16.33
N HIS A 182 15.62 3.22 -17.05
CA HIS A 182 15.03 4.48 -16.59
C HIS A 182 14.18 5.19 -17.65
N VAL A 183 13.79 4.49 -18.71
CA VAL A 183 13.23 5.10 -19.92
C VAL A 183 11.85 4.57 -20.21
N PHE A 184 11.66 3.25 -20.23
CA PHE A 184 10.41 2.62 -20.65
C PHE A 184 9.88 1.62 -19.62
N GLU A 185 8.62 1.84 -19.23
CA GLU A 185 7.93 1.00 -18.24
C GLU A 185 7.80 -0.42 -18.78
N PHE A 186 7.40 -0.57 -20.05
CA PHE A 186 7.23 -1.89 -20.66
C PHE A 186 8.51 -2.74 -20.65
N VAL A 187 9.69 -2.12 -20.79
CA VAL A 187 11.01 -2.78 -20.76
C VAL A 187 11.32 -3.27 -19.35
N SER A 188 11.23 -2.37 -18.36
CA SER A 188 11.42 -2.70 -16.95
C SER A 188 10.42 -3.75 -16.46
N ARG A 189 9.18 -3.64 -16.92
CA ARG A 189 8.10 -4.56 -16.60
C ARG A 189 8.39 -5.97 -17.13
N GLN A 190 8.88 -6.10 -18.36
CA GLN A 190 9.29 -7.40 -18.90
C GLN A 190 10.44 -8.01 -18.09
N ALA A 191 11.46 -7.22 -17.76
CA ALA A 191 12.59 -7.66 -16.94
C ALA A 191 12.15 -8.08 -15.53
N GLY A 192 11.29 -7.30 -14.89
CA GLY A 192 10.72 -7.61 -13.58
C GLY A 192 9.90 -8.90 -13.61
N CYS A 193 9.06 -9.10 -14.63
CA CYS A 193 8.30 -10.34 -14.80
C CYS A 193 9.22 -11.56 -14.94
N CYS A 194 10.26 -11.45 -15.77
CA CYS A 194 11.27 -12.49 -15.94
C CYS A 194 12.02 -12.78 -14.65
N LEU A 195 12.42 -11.75 -13.91
CA LEU A 195 13.08 -11.87 -12.63
C LEU A 195 12.23 -12.67 -11.64
N LEU A 196 10.97 -12.29 -11.45
CA LEU A 196 10.09 -12.96 -10.48
C LEU A 196 9.79 -14.42 -10.88
N LYS A 197 9.63 -14.70 -12.18
CA LYS A 197 9.50 -16.07 -12.70
C LYS A 197 10.74 -16.91 -12.37
N GLN A 198 11.93 -16.37 -12.64
CA GLN A 198 13.20 -17.06 -12.31
C GLN A 198 13.38 -17.21 -10.80
N MET A 199 12.99 -16.22 -10.00
CA MET A 199 13.04 -16.29 -8.55
C MET A 199 12.13 -17.38 -8.00
N MET A 200 10.90 -17.55 -8.49
CA MET A 200 10.04 -18.64 -8.02
C MET A 200 10.55 -20.02 -8.47
N ALA A 201 11.03 -20.14 -9.71
CA ALA A 201 11.65 -21.37 -10.18
C ALA A 201 12.93 -21.71 -9.40
N GLY A 202 13.74 -20.69 -9.10
CA GLY A 202 15.03 -20.79 -8.43
C GLY A 202 14.98 -20.77 -6.91
N ALA A 203 13.91 -20.28 -6.26
CA ALA A 203 13.70 -20.34 -4.81
C ALA A 203 13.69 -21.79 -4.31
N ARG A 204 13.32 -22.73 -5.19
CA ARG A 204 13.43 -24.17 -5.00
C ARG A 204 14.89 -24.67 -4.83
N ASP A 205 15.88 -23.91 -5.27
CA ASP A 205 17.33 -24.16 -5.11
C ASP A 205 18.04 -23.13 -4.19
N ALA A 206 17.54 -21.89 -4.13
CA ALA A 206 18.20 -20.72 -3.54
C ALA A 206 17.96 -20.53 -2.02
N ALA A 207 17.10 -21.34 -1.40
CA ALA A 207 17.03 -21.47 0.07
C ALA A 207 18.39 -21.82 0.71
N SER A 208 19.37 -22.24 -0.09
CA SER A 208 20.76 -22.51 0.29
C SER A 208 21.75 -21.34 0.13
N LYS A 209 21.39 -20.21 -0.52
CA LYS A 209 22.35 -19.19 -0.97
C LYS A 209 22.08 -17.73 -0.56
N GLY A 210 21.04 -17.44 0.22
CA GLY A 210 20.90 -16.11 0.86
C GLY A 210 20.74 -14.95 -0.11
N ILE A 211 20.03 -15.13 -1.23
CA ILE A 211 19.63 -14.03 -2.11
C ILE A 211 18.50 -13.28 -1.40
N VAL A 212 18.88 -12.27 -0.62
CA VAL A 212 17.99 -11.43 0.17
C VAL A 212 17.60 -10.24 -0.72
N CYS A 213 16.33 -10.21 -1.17
CA CYS A 213 15.72 -9.19 -2.04
C CYS A 213 15.32 -7.80 -1.42
N PRO A 214 15.72 -7.34 -0.21
CA PRO A 214 15.31 -6.02 0.30
C PRO A 214 16.13 -4.82 -0.21
N GLU A 215 17.36 -4.99 -0.71
CA GLU A 215 18.21 -3.83 -1.09
C GLU A 215 17.77 -3.13 -2.39
N TYR A 216 16.81 -3.70 -3.14
CA TYR A 216 16.40 -3.20 -4.45
C TYR A 216 15.46 -1.99 -4.36
N THR A 217 14.64 -1.86 -3.32
CA THR A 217 13.71 -0.72 -3.18
C THR A 217 14.38 0.52 -2.57
N GLN A 218 15.44 0.36 -1.78
CA GLN A 218 16.09 1.48 -1.09
C GLN A 218 17.11 2.26 -1.96
N ARG A 219 17.52 1.71 -3.10
CA ARG A 219 18.54 2.34 -3.99
C ARG A 219 18.02 2.84 -5.33
N MET A 220 16.73 2.65 -5.63
CA MET A 220 16.10 3.37 -6.73
C MET A 220 15.95 4.84 -6.30
N LYS A 221 16.99 5.64 -6.55
CA LYS A 221 16.88 7.11 -6.49
C LYS A 221 15.68 7.47 -7.37
N GLU A 222 14.65 8.12 -6.82
CA GLU A 222 13.52 8.63 -7.62
C GLU A 222 14.07 9.37 -8.85
N PRO A 223 13.60 9.07 -10.07
CA PRO A 223 12.18 9.12 -10.40
C PRO A 223 11.73 8.02 -11.39
N GLN A 224 11.11 6.96 -10.89
CA GLN A 224 10.06 6.24 -11.63
C GLN A 224 9.23 5.41 -10.65
N LYS A 225 8.06 5.95 -10.27
CA LYS A 225 7.03 5.25 -9.50
C LYS A 225 6.24 4.32 -10.41
N TRP A 226 6.93 3.43 -11.12
CA TRP A 226 6.24 2.48 -11.97
C TRP A 226 5.40 1.52 -11.11
N PRO A 227 4.11 1.32 -11.45
CA PRO A 227 3.20 0.54 -10.62
C PRO A 227 3.64 -0.92 -10.36
N HIS A 228 4.47 -1.51 -11.24
CA HIS A 228 4.91 -2.89 -11.07
C HIS A 228 5.94 -3.07 -9.95
N PHE A 229 6.64 -2.01 -9.52
CA PHE A 229 7.62 -2.12 -8.45
C PHE A 229 7.00 -2.41 -7.08
N ASP A 230 5.81 -1.90 -6.80
CA ASP A 230 5.09 -2.23 -5.56
C ASP A 230 4.76 -3.73 -5.50
N LEU A 231 4.32 -4.29 -6.64
CA LEU A 231 4.02 -5.71 -6.78
C LEU A 231 5.29 -6.56 -6.61
N MET A 232 6.39 -6.16 -7.26
CA MET A 232 7.67 -6.85 -7.14
C MET A 232 8.19 -6.85 -5.69
N ASN A 233 8.07 -5.72 -5.00
CA ASN A 233 8.48 -5.61 -3.60
C ASN A 233 7.67 -6.55 -2.70
N ASP A 234 6.35 -6.61 -2.89
CA ASP A 234 5.50 -7.56 -2.14
C ASP A 234 5.91 -9.00 -2.42
N PHE A 235 6.12 -9.35 -3.68
CA PHE A 235 6.50 -10.69 -4.08
C PHE A 235 7.84 -11.11 -3.44
N CYS A 236 8.85 -10.25 -3.53
CA CYS A 236 10.17 -10.50 -2.96
C CYS A 236 10.13 -10.67 -1.44
N HIS A 237 9.36 -9.85 -0.74
CA HIS A 237 9.18 -9.97 0.69
C HIS A 237 8.41 -11.23 1.09
N ILE A 238 7.35 -11.59 0.36
CA ILE A 238 6.64 -12.86 0.58
C ILE A 238 7.60 -14.04 0.41
N LEU A 239 8.37 -14.10 -0.67
CA LEU A 239 9.38 -15.15 -0.87
C LEU A 239 10.41 -15.18 0.26
N SER A 240 10.85 -14.03 0.76
CA SER A 240 11.76 -13.96 1.92
C SER A 240 11.12 -14.62 3.15
N ILE A 241 9.84 -14.35 3.43
CA ILE A 241 9.12 -14.95 4.57
C ILE A 241 8.95 -16.46 4.38
N LEU A 242 8.65 -16.92 3.17
CA LEU A 242 8.53 -18.35 2.87
C LEU A 242 9.88 -19.08 3.08
N ASN A 243 10.99 -18.43 2.72
CA ASN A 243 12.35 -18.99 2.82
C ASN A 243 13.01 -18.89 4.20
N THR A 244 12.51 -18.05 5.13
CA THR A 244 13.07 -17.94 6.51
C THR A 244 12.96 -19.22 7.34
N SER A 245 12.28 -20.25 6.83
CA SER A 245 12.11 -21.58 7.44
C SER A 245 13.41 -22.39 7.64
N HIS A 246 14.57 -21.95 7.12
CA HIS A 246 15.82 -22.71 7.18
C HIS A 246 16.93 -22.22 8.15
N VAL A 247 16.79 -21.06 8.83
CA VAL A 247 17.94 -20.43 9.49
C VAL A 247 18.10 -20.71 11.00
N SER A 248 17.21 -21.46 11.65
CA SER A 248 17.45 -21.86 13.06
C SER A 248 17.12 -23.32 13.34
N LYS A 249 18.17 -24.15 13.45
CA LYS A 249 18.14 -25.48 14.09
C LYS A 249 18.13 -25.40 15.63
N VAL A 250 17.99 -24.21 16.19
CA VAL A 250 17.93 -23.98 17.64
C VAL A 250 16.48 -23.73 18.00
N LEU A 251 15.94 -24.49 18.96
CA LEU A 251 14.59 -24.29 19.48
C LEU A 251 14.41 -22.81 19.88
N PRO A 252 13.53 -22.06 19.18
CA PRO A 252 13.27 -20.66 19.47
C PRO A 252 12.74 -20.52 20.91
N GLN A 253 13.36 -19.67 21.73
CA GLN A 253 12.81 -19.30 23.05
C GLN A 253 11.39 -18.71 22.87
N THR A 254 10.61 -18.61 23.94
CA THR A 254 9.19 -18.22 23.86
C THR A 254 8.95 -16.81 23.29
N GLY A 255 9.90 -15.88 23.40
CA GLY A 255 9.84 -14.56 22.74
C GLY A 255 10.04 -14.60 21.22
N ASP A 256 10.65 -15.66 20.71
CA ASP A 256 11.06 -15.81 19.31
C ASP A 256 9.85 -16.14 18.40
N ILE A 257 8.80 -16.79 18.94
CA ILE A 257 7.57 -17.04 18.16
C ILE A 257 6.75 -15.76 17.96
N VAL A 258 6.61 -14.92 18.99
CA VAL A 258 5.91 -13.63 18.86
C VAL A 258 6.70 -12.71 17.93
N ALA A 259 8.03 -12.68 18.05
CA ALA A 259 8.90 -11.93 17.13
C ALA A 259 8.77 -12.43 15.67
N GLU A 260 8.78 -13.75 15.43
CA GLU A 260 8.54 -14.32 14.09
C GLU A 260 7.20 -13.82 13.52
N TYR A 261 6.16 -13.75 14.34
CA TYR A 261 4.88 -13.20 13.91
C TYR A 261 4.93 -11.70 13.63
N THR A 262 5.42 -10.89 14.56
CA THR A 262 5.42 -9.44 14.40
C THR A 262 6.25 -9.00 13.21
N ASP A 263 7.37 -9.67 12.97
CA ASP A 263 8.35 -9.26 11.95
C ASP A 263 7.98 -9.80 10.57
N ASN A 264 7.37 -10.99 10.50
CA ASN A 264 7.17 -11.72 9.26
C ASN A 264 5.72 -12.16 9.03
N ILE A 265 5.15 -12.98 9.90
CA ILE A 265 3.88 -13.67 9.59
C ILE A 265 2.68 -12.71 9.58
N SER A 266 2.66 -11.70 10.45
CA SER A 266 1.52 -10.78 10.59
C SER A 266 1.13 -10.13 9.25
N LYS A 267 2.12 -9.64 8.49
CA LYS A 267 1.93 -8.88 7.24
C LYS A 267 1.67 -9.73 5.99
N ILE A 268 1.94 -11.03 6.02
CA ILE A 268 1.99 -11.86 4.80
C ILE A 268 0.65 -11.90 4.06
N ASN A 269 -0.47 -11.95 4.80
CA ASN A 269 -1.82 -11.92 4.21
C ASN A 269 -2.10 -10.60 3.48
N PHE A 270 -1.75 -9.47 4.11
CA PHE A 270 -1.98 -8.15 3.52
C PHE A 270 -1.16 -7.99 2.24
N MET A 271 0.11 -8.39 2.29
CA MET A 271 1.01 -8.33 1.14
C MET A 271 0.54 -9.22 -0.02
N LEU A 272 0.03 -10.42 0.28
CA LEU A 272 -0.54 -11.30 -0.74
C LEU A 272 -1.77 -10.67 -1.41
N GLU A 273 -2.72 -10.15 -0.63
CA GLU A 273 -3.93 -9.52 -1.19
C GLU A 273 -3.60 -8.23 -1.98
N ARG A 274 -2.63 -7.44 -1.52
CA ARG A 274 -2.13 -6.28 -2.27
C ARG A 274 -1.49 -6.72 -3.59
N LEU A 275 -0.63 -7.73 -3.57
CA LEU A 275 -0.02 -8.31 -4.76
C LEU A 275 -1.07 -8.81 -5.75
N LEU A 276 -2.10 -9.52 -5.28
CA LEU A 276 -3.19 -10.02 -6.11
C LEU A 276 -3.98 -8.89 -6.76
N SER A 277 -4.32 -7.85 -6.00
CA SER A 277 -5.02 -6.67 -6.49
C SER A 277 -4.19 -5.93 -7.54
N LEU A 278 -2.89 -5.71 -7.28
CA LEU A 278 -1.97 -5.11 -8.23
C LEU A 278 -1.82 -5.97 -9.49
N ASN A 279 -1.67 -7.29 -9.34
CA ASN A 279 -1.52 -8.19 -10.45
C ASN A 279 -2.77 -8.27 -11.33
N LEU A 280 -3.96 -8.21 -10.73
CA LEU A 280 -5.22 -8.18 -11.48
C LEU A 280 -5.34 -6.92 -12.33
N ARG A 281 -4.92 -5.76 -11.80
CA ARG A 281 -4.95 -4.48 -12.54
C ARG A 281 -3.91 -4.42 -13.64
N GLN A 282 -2.76 -5.03 -13.39
CA GLN A 282 -1.58 -4.88 -14.24
C GLN A 282 -1.37 -6.05 -15.19
N GLU A 283 -1.94 -7.23 -14.96
CA GLU A 283 -1.64 -8.47 -15.69
C GLU A 283 -0.13 -8.80 -15.72
N PHE A 284 0.58 -8.56 -14.60
CA PHE A 284 2.04 -8.59 -14.54
C PHE A 284 2.64 -10.00 -14.50
N LEU A 285 2.09 -10.87 -13.66
CA LEU A 285 2.48 -12.26 -13.46
C LEU A 285 1.43 -13.22 -14.01
N PRO A 286 1.85 -14.38 -14.55
CA PRO A 286 0.92 -15.44 -14.94
C PRO A 286 0.09 -15.91 -13.74
N ARG A 287 -1.20 -16.19 -13.99
CA ARG A 287 -2.13 -16.66 -12.97
C ARG A 287 -1.65 -17.91 -12.23
N THR A 288 -1.04 -18.86 -12.96
CA THR A 288 -0.51 -20.10 -12.39
C THR A 288 0.53 -19.85 -11.30
N LEU A 289 1.42 -18.87 -11.52
CA LEU A 289 2.49 -18.51 -10.59
C LEU A 289 1.91 -17.84 -9.34
N VAL A 290 0.91 -16.99 -9.52
CA VAL A 290 0.20 -16.30 -8.43
C VAL A 290 -0.64 -17.26 -7.58
N ASP A 291 -1.29 -18.24 -8.22
CA ASP A 291 -2.03 -19.29 -7.53
C ASP A 291 -1.09 -20.18 -6.70
N GLU A 292 0.07 -20.55 -7.26
CA GLU A 292 1.12 -21.30 -6.56
C GLU A 292 1.67 -20.53 -5.34
N LEU A 293 2.06 -19.27 -5.51
CA LEU A 293 2.52 -18.41 -4.40
C LEU A 293 1.44 -18.31 -3.30
N SER A 294 0.18 -18.17 -3.69
CA SER A 294 -0.94 -18.10 -2.75
C SER A 294 -1.04 -19.37 -1.90
N SER A 295 -0.86 -20.55 -2.51
CA SER A 295 -0.89 -21.82 -1.80
C SER A 295 0.29 -21.97 -0.83
N GLU A 296 1.49 -21.54 -1.22
CA GLU A 296 2.66 -21.56 -0.32
C GLU A 296 2.47 -20.63 0.90
N VAL A 297 1.85 -19.46 0.69
CA VAL A 297 1.49 -18.55 1.79
C VAL A 297 0.47 -19.18 2.72
N GLU A 298 -0.59 -19.78 2.19
CA GLU A 298 -1.61 -20.48 2.97
C GLU A 298 -0.99 -21.60 3.83
N GLU A 299 -0.12 -22.44 3.24
CA GLU A 299 0.60 -23.50 3.96
C GLU A 299 1.53 -22.93 5.05
N ARG A 300 2.28 -21.85 4.75
CA ARG A 300 3.17 -21.22 5.71
C ARG A 300 2.43 -20.68 6.93
N ILE A 301 1.26 -20.08 6.70
CA ILE A 301 0.40 -19.56 7.77
C ILE A 301 -0.16 -20.70 8.61
N GLU A 302 -0.70 -21.74 7.99
CA GLU A 302 -1.26 -22.89 8.70
C GLU A 302 -0.19 -23.57 9.56
N GLY A 303 0.99 -23.84 9.00
CA GLY A 303 2.12 -24.40 9.73
C GLY A 303 2.60 -23.49 10.89
N TYR A 304 2.51 -22.17 10.74
CA TYR A 304 2.80 -21.23 11.82
C TYR A 304 1.71 -21.25 12.92
N MET A 305 0.43 -21.29 12.54
CA MET A 305 -0.69 -21.39 13.49
C MET A 305 -0.58 -22.65 14.36
N ASP A 306 -0.20 -23.79 13.80
CA ASP A 306 0.00 -25.02 14.55
C ASP A 306 1.16 -24.94 15.53
N LYS A 307 2.29 -24.35 15.10
CA LYS A 307 3.42 -24.07 16.00
C LYS A 307 3.02 -23.14 17.14
N PHE A 308 2.22 -22.11 16.86
CA PHE A 308 1.74 -21.16 17.85
C PHE A 308 0.85 -21.83 18.91
N ARG A 309 -0.06 -22.73 18.50
CA ARG A 309 -0.92 -23.49 19.43
C ARG A 309 -0.16 -24.43 20.35
N GLN A 310 0.93 -25.05 19.87
CA GLN A 310 1.67 -26.07 20.62
C GLN A 310 2.59 -25.48 21.70
N LYS A 311 2.96 -24.20 21.61
CA LYS A 311 3.86 -23.57 22.58
C LYS A 311 3.06 -22.98 23.74
N VAL A 312 3.49 -23.30 24.97
CA VAL A 312 3.12 -22.49 26.15
C VAL A 312 3.89 -21.19 26.04
N ILE A 313 3.19 -20.07 25.88
CA ILE A 313 3.81 -18.75 25.71
C ILE A 313 3.70 -17.98 27.05
N PRO A 314 4.74 -17.98 27.90
CA PRO A 314 4.83 -17.02 28.99
C PRO A 314 5.12 -15.65 28.37
N PHE A 315 4.05 -14.88 28.17
CA PHE A 315 4.10 -13.55 27.58
C PHE A 315 3.16 -12.63 28.34
N LYS A 316 3.41 -11.32 28.27
CA LYS A 316 2.48 -10.33 28.82
C LYS A 316 1.16 -10.44 28.08
N THR A 317 0.08 -10.51 28.84
CA THR A 317 -1.28 -10.56 28.32
C THR A 317 -1.93 -9.18 28.39
N THR A 318 -3.11 -9.04 27.80
CA THR A 318 -3.97 -7.87 28.00
C THR A 318 -4.27 -7.59 29.47
N ALA A 319 -4.31 -8.63 30.34
CA ALA A 319 -4.47 -8.47 31.79
C ALA A 319 -3.26 -7.84 32.49
N ASP A 320 -2.08 -7.91 31.87
CA ASP A 320 -0.85 -7.35 32.43
C ASP A 320 -0.68 -5.87 32.11
N PHE A 321 -1.58 -5.28 31.30
CA PHE A 321 -1.48 -3.88 30.89
C PHE A 321 -1.44 -2.92 32.08
N ILE A 322 -2.42 -2.95 32.99
CA ILE A 322 -2.40 -2.07 34.16
C ILE A 322 -1.19 -2.34 35.07
N PRO A 323 -1.00 -3.56 35.61
CA PRO A 323 0.01 -3.80 36.64
C PRO A 323 1.46 -3.74 36.11
N GLN A 324 1.69 -4.05 34.82
CA GLN A 324 3.05 -4.17 34.27
C GLN A 324 3.41 -3.15 33.19
N ILE A 325 2.46 -2.38 32.66
CA ILE A 325 2.73 -1.40 31.61
C ILE A 325 2.30 -0.01 32.06
N TYR A 326 1.00 0.20 32.28
CA TYR A 326 0.45 1.49 32.69
C TYR A 326 1.17 2.01 33.93
N GLN A 327 1.27 1.22 35.00
CA GLN A 327 1.89 1.64 36.25
C GLN A 327 3.36 2.05 36.09
N ILE A 328 4.13 1.28 35.30
CA ILE A 328 5.56 1.56 35.05
C ILE A 328 5.70 2.89 34.32
N TYR A 329 4.94 3.07 33.25
CA TYR A 329 5.01 4.25 32.40
C TYR A 329 4.45 5.50 33.07
N ARG A 330 3.35 5.36 33.81
CA ARG A 330 2.76 6.43 34.62
C ARG A 330 3.70 6.93 35.72
N THR A 331 4.50 6.03 36.30
CA THR A 331 5.53 6.39 37.29
C THR A 331 6.75 7.03 36.64
N LYS A 332 7.17 6.49 35.49
CA LYS A 332 8.36 6.96 34.75
C LYS A 332 8.15 8.34 34.11
N TYR A 333 6.93 8.63 33.66
CA TYR A 333 6.55 9.89 33.00
C TYR A 333 5.38 10.54 33.74
N PRO A 334 5.65 11.28 34.83
CA PRO A 334 4.63 12.05 35.52
C PRO A 334 4.04 13.11 34.59
N CYS A 335 2.72 13.12 34.48
CA CYS A 335 1.96 14.02 33.62
C CYS A 335 0.62 14.40 34.24
N SER A 336 -0.01 15.47 33.74
CA SER A 336 -1.33 15.90 34.20
C SER A 336 -2.46 14.99 33.72
N ASN A 337 -2.34 14.41 32.51
CA ASN A 337 -3.36 13.55 31.92
C ASN A 337 -2.79 12.23 31.42
N ALA A 338 -3.57 11.16 31.52
CA ALA A 338 -3.28 9.88 30.89
C ALA A 338 -4.46 9.46 30.01
N TYR A 339 -4.16 8.98 28.80
CA TYR A 339 -5.14 8.50 27.84
C TYR A 339 -4.89 7.03 27.54
N ILE A 340 -5.91 6.18 27.69
CA ILE A 340 -5.91 4.78 27.26
C ILE A 340 -6.85 4.68 26.06
N ILE A 341 -6.30 4.54 24.86
CA ILE A 341 -7.06 4.41 23.62
C ILE A 341 -7.10 2.93 23.22
N ILE A 342 -8.30 2.36 23.13
CA ILE A 342 -8.52 0.98 22.70
C ILE A 342 -9.12 0.99 21.29
N LEU A 343 -8.38 0.47 20.32
CA LEU A 343 -8.86 0.25 18.95
C LEU A 343 -9.39 -1.19 18.84
N ASP A 344 -10.71 -1.35 18.87
CA ASP A 344 -11.41 -2.65 18.94
C ASP A 344 -11.14 -3.50 17.68
N GLY A 345 -10.51 -4.65 17.83
CA GLY A 345 -10.21 -5.57 16.72
C GLY A 345 -8.99 -5.21 15.87
N MET A 346 -8.03 -4.42 16.37
CA MET A 346 -6.82 -4.06 15.62
C MET A 346 -5.74 -5.17 15.62
N ARG A 347 -5.43 -5.70 14.44
CA ARG A 347 -4.29 -6.61 14.22
C ARG A 347 -2.94 -5.89 14.22
N TRP A 348 -1.88 -6.65 14.45
CA TRP A 348 -0.49 -6.16 14.41
C TRP A 348 -0.06 -5.57 13.05
N ASP A 349 -0.42 -6.23 11.94
CA ASP A 349 -0.11 -5.75 10.60
C ASP A 349 -0.92 -4.51 10.23
N LEU A 350 -2.19 -4.44 10.66
CA LEU A 350 -3.00 -3.22 10.54
C LEU A 350 -2.40 -2.05 11.35
N TRP A 351 -1.93 -2.30 12.57
CA TRP A 351 -1.22 -1.30 13.35
C TRP A 351 0.00 -0.77 12.62
N THR A 352 0.83 -1.68 12.09
CA THR A 352 2.03 -1.30 11.33
C THR A 352 1.67 -0.45 10.10
N TYR A 353 0.57 -0.80 9.42
CA TYR A 353 0.03 -0.05 8.29
C TYR A 353 -0.46 1.35 8.67
N LEU A 354 -1.12 1.49 9.82
CA LEU A 354 -1.70 2.76 10.28
C LEU A 354 -0.73 3.63 11.09
N LEU A 355 0.39 3.08 11.53
CA LEU A 355 1.33 3.74 12.44
C LEU A 355 1.77 5.14 11.95
N PRO A 356 2.12 5.37 10.66
CA PRO A 356 2.49 6.71 10.20
C PRO A 356 1.38 7.76 10.43
N HIS A 357 0.11 7.36 10.31
CA HIS A 357 -1.03 8.25 10.55
C HIS A 357 -1.21 8.53 12.04
N LEU A 358 -1.04 7.50 12.89
CA LEU A 358 -1.08 7.66 14.35
C LEU A 358 0.05 8.56 14.85
N GLU A 359 1.29 8.36 14.39
CA GLU A 359 2.42 9.23 14.75
C GLU A 359 2.19 10.68 14.31
N SER A 360 1.71 10.89 13.07
CA SER A 360 1.36 12.24 12.59
C SER A 360 0.23 12.93 13.36
N SER A 361 -0.51 12.16 14.18
CA SER A 361 -1.59 12.68 15.01
C SER A 361 -1.12 13.28 16.33
N PHE A 362 0.12 12.98 16.76
CA PHE A 362 0.68 13.46 18.02
C PHE A 362 1.99 14.24 17.79
N PRO A 363 1.93 15.44 17.19
CA PRO A 363 3.14 16.19 16.83
C PRO A 363 3.98 16.67 18.02
N GLN A 364 3.46 16.58 19.25
CA GLN A 364 4.16 16.97 20.49
C GLN A 364 4.51 15.76 21.36
N HIS A 365 4.29 14.56 20.84
CA HIS A 365 4.59 13.32 21.53
C HIS A 365 5.45 12.43 20.66
N LYS A 366 6.28 11.64 21.32
CA LYS A 366 7.11 10.64 20.68
C LYS A 366 6.66 9.25 21.08
N LEU A 367 6.53 8.35 20.11
CA LEU A 367 6.40 6.92 20.35
C LEU A 367 7.71 6.40 20.94
N VAL A 368 7.69 5.96 22.20
CA VAL A 368 8.88 5.48 22.91
C VAL A 368 9.00 3.97 22.98
N GLU A 369 7.88 3.25 22.88
CA GLU A 369 7.87 1.79 22.84
C GLU A 369 6.61 1.27 22.15
N VAL A 370 6.74 0.14 21.44
CA VAL A 370 5.62 -0.69 20.99
C VAL A 370 5.76 -2.05 21.66
N ILE A 371 4.78 -2.40 22.50
CA ILE A 371 4.78 -3.62 23.29
C ILE A 371 3.79 -4.59 22.66
N SER A 372 4.22 -5.82 22.41
CA SER A 372 3.29 -6.91 22.07
C SER A 372 2.60 -7.41 23.33
N LEU A 373 1.29 -7.65 23.24
CA LEU A 373 0.48 -8.29 24.27
C LEU A 373 -0.23 -9.51 23.67
N LEU A 374 -0.51 -10.51 24.52
CA LEU A 374 -1.40 -11.61 24.17
C LEU A 374 -2.81 -11.36 24.68
N ALA A 375 -3.78 -11.26 23.77
CA ALA A 375 -5.18 -11.29 24.11
C ALA A 375 -5.54 -12.64 24.75
N LEU A 376 -6.38 -12.58 25.78
CA LEU A 376 -6.98 -13.72 26.45
C LEU A 376 -8.01 -14.39 25.55
N GLU A 377 -8.14 -15.70 25.72
CA GLU A 377 -9.20 -16.49 25.10
C GLU A 377 -10.45 -16.52 26.00
N PRO A 378 -11.67 -16.46 25.44
CA PRO A 378 -11.95 -16.19 24.03
C PRO A 378 -11.60 -14.75 23.63
N THR A 379 -11.01 -14.55 22.45
CA THR A 379 -10.54 -13.23 21.97
C THR A 379 -11.72 -12.36 21.54
N THR A 380 -12.44 -11.87 22.54
CA THR A 380 -13.63 -11.02 22.40
C THR A 380 -13.38 -9.70 23.08
N THR A 381 -14.03 -8.64 22.59
CA THR A 381 -14.02 -7.31 23.17
C THR A 381 -14.33 -7.35 24.67
N GLN A 382 -15.35 -8.11 25.09
CA GLN A 382 -15.79 -8.18 26.48
C GLN A 382 -14.70 -8.72 27.42
N VAL A 383 -14.03 -9.81 27.03
CA VAL A 383 -13.00 -10.45 27.85
C VAL A 383 -11.75 -9.58 27.93
N ASN A 384 -11.28 -9.08 26.78
CA ASN A 384 -10.00 -8.40 26.73
C ASN A 384 -10.06 -6.96 27.21
N ARG A 385 -11.17 -6.24 27.00
CA ARG A 385 -11.34 -4.91 27.60
C ARG A 385 -11.41 -4.98 29.12
N ARG A 386 -12.07 -6.00 29.68
CA ARG A 386 -12.05 -6.29 31.13
C ARG A 386 -10.63 -6.51 31.63
N ALA A 387 -9.89 -7.36 30.92
CA ALA A 387 -8.50 -7.65 31.25
C ALA A 387 -7.64 -6.38 31.22
N ILE A 388 -7.75 -5.57 30.15
CA ILE A 388 -7.02 -4.31 29.97
C ILE A 388 -7.30 -3.35 31.13
N LEU A 389 -8.54 -3.21 31.58
CA LEU A 389 -8.89 -2.22 32.60
C LEU A 389 -8.72 -2.76 34.03
N GLY A 390 -8.48 -4.07 34.19
CA GLY A 390 -8.34 -4.71 35.51
C GLY A 390 -9.61 -4.64 36.36
N THR A 391 -10.79 -4.55 35.74
CA THR A 391 -12.07 -4.41 36.45
C THR A 391 -12.90 -5.69 36.37
N ASP A 392 -13.30 -6.24 37.52
CA ASP A 392 -14.18 -7.42 37.61
C ASP A 392 -15.58 -7.14 37.01
N ARG A 393 -16.01 -5.89 37.09
CA ARG A 393 -17.13 -5.35 36.32
C ARG A 393 -16.55 -4.76 35.06
N GLY A 394 -16.70 -5.42 33.92
CA GLY A 394 -16.28 -4.79 32.67
C GLY A 394 -16.91 -3.43 32.57
N ALA A 395 -16.11 -2.41 32.30
CA ALA A 395 -16.63 -1.12 31.86
C ALA A 395 -17.47 -1.39 30.61
N THR A 396 -18.78 -1.51 30.84
CA THR A 396 -19.81 -1.53 29.82
C THR A 396 -20.14 -0.08 29.51
N MET A 397 -20.93 0.16 28.47
CA MET A 397 -21.51 1.50 28.25
C MET A 397 -22.31 2.00 29.48
N GLU A 398 -22.72 1.10 30.38
CA GLU A 398 -23.54 1.40 31.55
C GLU A 398 -22.72 1.84 32.77
N GLU A 399 -21.41 1.56 32.83
CA GLU A 399 -20.51 2.00 33.90
C GLU A 399 -19.30 2.75 33.31
N PRO A 400 -19.48 4.00 32.81
CA PRO A 400 -18.42 4.78 32.15
C PRO A 400 -17.40 5.42 33.12
N PHE A 401 -17.39 4.98 34.38
CA PHE A 401 -16.49 5.47 35.42
C PHE A 401 -15.99 4.29 36.25
N GLY A 402 -14.76 4.39 36.74
CA GLY A 402 -14.20 3.38 37.63
C GLY A 402 -12.89 3.83 38.25
N LYS A 403 -12.17 2.88 38.85
CA LYS A 403 -10.83 3.11 39.40
C LYS A 403 -9.84 2.15 38.76
N ILE A 404 -8.73 2.70 38.29
CA ILE A 404 -7.54 1.96 37.89
C ILE A 404 -6.47 2.30 38.91
N LEU A 405 -6.02 1.30 39.66
CA LEU A 405 -5.21 1.52 40.85
C LEU A 405 -5.97 2.46 41.82
N ASP A 406 -5.44 3.66 42.08
CA ASP A 406 -6.05 4.70 42.93
C ASP A 406 -6.57 5.92 42.14
N GLU A 407 -6.49 5.89 40.80
CA GLU A 407 -6.93 6.99 39.94
C GLU A 407 -8.35 6.75 39.42
N GLU A 408 -9.24 7.74 39.57
CA GLU A 408 -10.55 7.72 38.92
C GLU A 408 -10.40 7.91 37.42
N PHE A 409 -11.04 7.03 36.65
CA PHE A 409 -11.11 7.16 35.20
C PHE A 409 -12.54 7.43 34.74
N SER A 410 -12.65 8.10 33.60
CA SER A 410 -13.88 8.19 32.81
C SER A 410 -13.65 7.53 31.46
N MET A 411 -14.71 6.97 30.87
CA MET A 411 -14.65 6.20 29.66
C MET A 411 -15.73 6.60 28.65
N ILE A 412 -15.34 6.68 27.38
CA ILE A 412 -16.26 6.74 26.23
C ILE A 412 -16.07 5.50 25.35
N VAL A 413 -17.18 4.91 24.91
CA VAL A 413 -17.23 3.71 24.06
C VAL A 413 -17.84 4.08 22.70
N ALA A 414 -17.37 3.46 21.62
CA ALA A 414 -17.79 3.76 20.26
C ALA A 414 -17.60 5.26 19.89
N ALA A 415 -16.45 5.81 20.28
CA ALA A 415 -16.09 7.21 20.11
C ALA A 415 -16.00 7.66 18.64
N ASP A 416 -15.95 6.72 17.70
CA ASP A 416 -15.92 6.94 16.24
C ASP A 416 -17.31 7.27 15.65
N ARG A 417 -18.41 7.12 16.39
CA ARG A 417 -19.75 7.43 15.85
C ARG A 417 -19.93 8.93 15.67
N ILE A 418 -20.53 9.30 14.54
CA ILE A 418 -20.70 10.69 14.06
C ILE A 418 -21.39 11.60 15.10
N TYR A 419 -22.30 11.08 15.93
CA TYR A 419 -23.02 11.88 16.91
C TYR A 419 -22.25 12.11 18.22
N HIS A 420 -21.12 11.44 18.43
CA HIS A 420 -20.27 11.60 19.62
C HIS A 420 -19.11 12.58 19.39
N GLN A 421 -19.07 13.34 18.28
CA GLN A 421 -17.92 14.23 18.00
C GLN A 421 -17.80 15.36 19.03
N ASP A 422 -18.90 16.04 19.34
CA ASP A 422 -18.92 17.11 20.35
C ASP A 422 -18.70 16.51 21.75
N GLU A 423 -19.33 15.37 22.05
CA GLU A 423 -19.15 14.65 23.31
C GLU A 423 -17.70 14.20 23.53
N LEU A 424 -17.02 13.74 22.48
CA LEU A 424 -15.62 13.34 22.53
C LEU A 424 -14.72 14.55 22.76
N ILE A 425 -15.01 15.70 22.14
CA ILE A 425 -14.27 16.94 22.37
C ILE A 425 -14.41 17.40 23.83
N ASP A 426 -15.64 17.40 24.35
CA ASP A 426 -15.92 17.75 25.74
C ASP A 426 -15.25 16.75 26.71
N PHE A 427 -15.30 15.46 26.37
CA PHE A 427 -14.67 14.39 27.14
C PHE A 427 -13.15 14.55 27.19
N ILE A 428 -12.48 14.80 26.05
CA ILE A 428 -11.03 15.04 25.98
C ILE A 428 -10.66 16.27 26.81
N SER A 429 -11.52 17.30 26.82
CA SER A 429 -11.32 18.56 27.52
C SER A 429 -11.71 18.53 29.01
N SER A 430 -12.30 17.43 29.49
CA SER A 430 -12.78 17.30 30.86
C SER A 430 -11.63 17.28 31.89
N THR A 431 -11.96 17.57 33.15
CA THR A 431 -11.00 17.65 34.27
C THR A 431 -10.54 16.30 34.81
N VAL A 432 -11.13 15.20 34.36
CA VAL A 432 -10.74 13.84 34.76
C VAL A 432 -9.34 13.53 34.22
N ARG A 433 -8.40 13.11 35.07
CA ARG A 433 -7.01 12.91 34.66
C ARG A 433 -6.79 11.67 33.81
N LEU A 434 -7.48 10.57 34.12
CA LEU A 434 -7.38 9.31 33.38
C LEU A 434 -8.61 9.13 32.49
N LYS A 435 -8.38 9.10 31.17
CA LYS A 435 -9.43 9.02 30.17
C LYS A 435 -9.26 7.76 29.33
N VAL A 436 -10.32 6.95 29.24
CA VAL A 436 -10.36 5.73 28.41
C VAL A 436 -11.24 6.00 27.20
N ILE A 437 -10.71 5.76 26.01
CA ILE A 437 -11.43 6.01 24.75
C ILE A 437 -11.42 4.72 23.95
N ASN A 438 -12.58 4.16 23.64
CA ASN A 438 -12.70 2.97 22.83
C ASN A 438 -13.33 3.31 21.47
N PHE A 439 -12.62 2.98 20.40
CA PHE A 439 -13.08 3.12 19.02
C PHE A 439 -13.45 1.74 18.48
N ASN A 440 -14.67 1.61 17.95
CA ASN A 440 -15.22 0.35 17.45
C ASN A 440 -15.11 0.23 15.92
N LEU A 441 -14.49 1.22 15.28
CA LEU A 441 -14.32 1.34 13.84
C LEU A 441 -13.92 0.03 13.17
N ILE A 442 -12.87 -0.62 13.66
CA ILE A 442 -12.25 -1.77 13.00
C ILE A 442 -13.16 -2.99 13.13
N ASP A 443 -13.53 -3.37 14.37
CA ASP A 443 -14.46 -4.48 14.63
C ASP A 443 -15.80 -4.32 13.89
N SER A 444 -16.37 -3.10 13.91
CA SER A 444 -17.61 -2.80 13.19
C SER A 444 -17.46 -3.01 11.68
N ARG A 445 -16.31 -2.64 11.10
CA ARG A 445 -16.08 -2.79 9.66
C ARG A 445 -15.87 -4.25 9.28
N ILE A 446 -15.07 -5.02 10.04
CA ILE A 446 -14.80 -6.42 9.70
C ILE A 446 -16.06 -7.31 9.74
N HIS A 447 -17.04 -6.98 10.59
CA HIS A 447 -18.30 -7.73 10.67
C HIS A 447 -19.21 -7.56 9.44
N HIS A 448 -19.04 -6.48 8.67
CA HIS A 448 -19.83 -6.18 7.47
C HIS A 448 -19.01 -6.27 6.18
N ALA A 449 -17.69 -6.42 6.29
CA ALA A 449 -16.78 -6.46 5.17
C ALA A 449 -16.88 -7.77 4.38
N THR A 450 -16.80 -7.63 3.06
CA THR A 450 -16.77 -8.75 2.10
C THR A 450 -15.57 -8.67 1.16
N GLU A 451 -14.91 -7.51 1.16
CA GLU A 451 -13.68 -7.24 0.44
C GLU A 451 -12.48 -8.00 1.01
N ASP A 452 -11.42 -8.11 0.21
CA ASP A 452 -10.14 -8.66 0.66
C ASP A 452 -9.42 -7.75 1.66
N LEU A 453 -8.38 -8.30 2.30
CA LEU A 453 -7.68 -7.65 3.40
C LEU A 453 -7.02 -6.33 2.99
N TYR A 454 -6.55 -6.23 1.74
CA TYR A 454 -5.89 -5.01 1.24
C TYR A 454 -6.91 -3.86 1.12
N HIS A 455 -8.05 -4.11 0.48
CA HIS A 455 -9.09 -3.09 0.35
C HIS A 455 -9.78 -2.76 1.69
N LEU A 456 -9.92 -3.74 2.59
CA LEU A 456 -10.38 -3.51 3.95
C LEU A 456 -9.47 -2.48 4.66
N TYR A 457 -8.15 -2.65 4.57
CA TYR A 457 -7.19 -1.77 5.24
C TYR A 457 -7.23 -0.35 4.68
N GLN A 458 -7.37 -0.19 3.37
CA GLN A 458 -7.58 1.13 2.74
C GLN A 458 -8.85 1.80 3.26
N GLY A 459 -9.93 1.04 3.42
CA GLY A 459 -11.18 1.54 4.00
C GLY A 459 -11.03 1.97 5.47
N ILE A 460 -10.37 1.15 6.29
CA ILE A 460 -10.08 1.48 7.70
C ILE A 460 -9.22 2.74 7.79
N GLU A 461 -8.21 2.89 6.93
CA GLU A 461 -7.35 4.08 6.91
C GLU A 461 -8.13 5.36 6.60
N LEU A 462 -9.06 5.30 5.63
CA LEU A 462 -9.92 6.44 5.31
C LEU A 462 -10.81 6.81 6.50
N ASP A 463 -11.40 5.83 7.16
CA ASP A 463 -12.23 6.07 8.34
C ASP A 463 -11.40 6.59 9.52
N LEU A 464 -10.20 6.06 9.76
CA LEU A 464 -9.28 6.53 10.79
C LEU A 464 -8.93 8.01 10.56
N LYS A 465 -8.56 8.37 9.32
CA LYS A 465 -8.24 9.74 8.93
C LYS A 465 -9.43 10.69 9.08
N GLY A 466 -10.63 10.23 8.75
CA GLY A 466 -11.85 11.04 8.83
C GLY A 466 -12.40 11.20 10.24
N ASN A 467 -12.32 10.14 11.07
CA ASN A 467 -13.11 10.01 12.30
C ASN A 467 -12.28 9.87 13.58
N VAL A 468 -10.98 9.58 13.50
CA VAL A 468 -10.13 9.36 14.69
C VAL A 468 -9.00 10.39 14.77
N VAL A 469 -8.19 10.50 13.72
CA VAL A 469 -7.03 11.42 13.63
C VAL A 469 -7.37 12.87 14.03
N PRO A 470 -8.51 13.47 13.62
CA PRO A 470 -8.84 14.84 14.00
C PRO A 470 -9.01 15.05 15.52
N PHE A 471 -9.36 14.00 16.27
CA PHE A 471 -9.53 14.06 17.72
C PHE A 471 -8.22 13.82 18.46
N LEU A 472 -7.40 12.89 17.97
CA LEU A 472 -6.07 12.62 18.52
C LEU A 472 -5.20 13.89 18.55
N LYS A 473 -5.31 14.74 17.51
CA LYS A 473 -4.63 16.04 17.43
C LYS A 473 -5.04 17.07 18.48
N ARG A 474 -6.13 16.83 19.23
CA ARG A 474 -6.65 17.74 20.27
C ARG A 474 -6.18 17.38 21.68
N PHE A 475 -5.37 16.33 21.82
CA PHE A 475 -4.94 15.87 23.14
C PHE A 475 -4.00 16.88 23.79
N GLN A 476 -4.05 16.96 25.12
CA GLN A 476 -3.24 17.92 25.86
C GLN A 476 -1.75 17.55 25.78
N PRO A 477 -0.84 18.53 25.62
CA PRO A 477 0.59 18.25 25.49
C PRO A 477 1.19 17.49 26.69
N ASP A 478 0.89 17.92 27.92
CA ASP A 478 1.30 17.24 29.15
C ASP A 478 0.45 16.00 29.42
N SER A 479 0.68 14.98 28.59
CA SER A 479 -0.03 13.72 28.68
C SER A 479 0.81 12.50 28.34
N LEU A 480 0.40 11.38 28.92
CA LEU A 480 0.87 10.04 28.62
C LEU A 480 -0.22 9.32 27.84
N ILE A 481 0.10 8.77 26.67
CA ILE A 481 -0.89 8.19 25.77
C ILE A 481 -0.51 6.74 25.49
N PHE A 482 -1.47 5.84 25.72
CA PHE A 482 -1.41 4.45 25.33
C PHE A 482 -2.40 4.22 24.20
N ILE A 483 -1.97 3.58 23.12
CA ILE A 483 -2.88 3.06 22.08
C ILE A 483 -2.65 1.56 21.99
N LEU A 484 -3.70 0.79 22.23
CA LEU A 484 -3.64 -0.66 22.23
C LEU A 484 -4.87 -1.28 21.56
N SER A 485 -4.76 -2.57 21.26
CA SER A 485 -5.91 -3.38 20.86
C SER A 485 -6.33 -4.33 21.97
N ASP A 486 -7.61 -4.68 22.00
CA ASP A 486 -8.17 -5.73 22.84
C ASP A 486 -8.04 -7.12 22.21
N HIS A 487 -8.23 -7.23 20.89
CA HIS A 487 -7.96 -8.42 20.10
C HIS A 487 -7.65 -8.05 18.65
N GLY A 488 -7.23 -9.04 17.86
CA GLY A 488 -7.23 -8.95 16.40
C GLY A 488 -8.37 -9.76 15.79
N PHE A 489 -8.18 -10.16 14.54
CA PHE A 489 -9.14 -11.01 13.81
C PHE A 489 -8.44 -11.95 12.86
N ARG A 490 -9.08 -13.07 12.55
CA ARG A 490 -8.64 -14.02 11.54
C ARG A 490 -9.19 -13.61 10.17
N TYR A 491 -8.36 -13.77 9.15
CA TYR A 491 -8.75 -13.64 7.74
C TYR A 491 -8.90 -15.03 7.10
N LEU A 492 -10.07 -15.29 6.54
CA LEU A 492 -10.44 -16.51 5.83
C LEU A 492 -10.59 -16.20 4.35
N ARG A 493 -9.50 -16.33 3.61
CA ARG A 493 -9.46 -16.09 2.17
C ARG A 493 -10.51 -16.97 1.45
N LYS A 494 -11.22 -16.39 0.47
CA LYS A 494 -12.30 -17.04 -0.31
C LYS A 494 -13.57 -17.41 0.49
N SER A 495 -13.72 -16.94 1.73
CA SER A 495 -14.97 -17.07 2.50
C SER A 495 -15.97 -15.94 2.17
N HIS A 496 -17.27 -16.23 2.25
CA HIS A 496 -18.32 -15.21 2.17
C HIS A 496 -18.38 -14.33 3.43
N GLN A 497 -17.86 -14.84 4.55
CA GLN A 497 -17.57 -14.10 5.77
C GLN A 497 -16.06 -14.19 6.01
N PRO A 498 -15.28 -13.29 5.39
CA PRO A 498 -13.82 -13.38 5.38
C PRO A 498 -13.17 -13.04 6.72
N TYR A 499 -13.89 -12.42 7.65
CA TYR A 499 -13.32 -11.99 8.93
C TYR A 499 -14.07 -12.61 10.11
N THR A 500 -13.31 -13.17 11.05
CA THR A 500 -13.86 -13.79 12.26
C THR A 500 -12.95 -13.51 13.45
N HIS A 501 -13.50 -13.44 14.65
CA HIS A 501 -12.75 -13.44 15.90
C HIS A 501 -13.40 -14.36 16.95
N GLY A 502 -12.78 -14.45 18.12
CA GLY A 502 -13.19 -15.29 19.25
C GLY A 502 -12.42 -16.61 19.38
N GLY A 503 -11.47 -16.86 18.48
CA GLY A 503 -10.57 -18.01 18.48
C GLY A 503 -9.29 -17.76 19.27
N GLY A 504 -8.23 -18.47 18.87
CA GLY A 504 -6.91 -18.41 19.51
C GLY A 504 -5.75 -18.32 18.52
N THR A 505 -6.01 -17.83 17.30
CA THR A 505 -4.93 -17.68 16.31
C THR A 505 -3.98 -16.54 16.68
N PRO A 506 -2.72 -16.57 16.21
CA PRO A 506 -1.78 -15.47 16.44
C PRO A 506 -2.31 -14.13 15.91
N PHE A 507 -3.11 -14.12 14.83
CA PHE A 507 -3.74 -12.92 14.28
C PHE A 507 -4.81 -12.31 15.19
N GLU A 508 -5.44 -13.13 16.04
CA GLU A 508 -6.40 -12.67 17.04
C GLU A 508 -5.71 -12.31 18.36
N ARG A 509 -4.64 -13.03 18.71
CA ARG A 509 -4.04 -12.96 20.04
C ARG A 509 -2.87 -11.99 20.16
N VAL A 510 -2.01 -11.85 19.15
CA VAL A 510 -0.86 -10.94 19.25
C VAL A 510 -1.30 -9.53 18.85
N VAL A 511 -1.42 -8.67 19.85
CA VAL A 511 -1.92 -7.30 19.70
C VAL A 511 -0.88 -6.25 20.13
N PRO A 512 -0.90 -5.06 19.51
CA PRO A 512 0.03 -3.99 19.84
C PRO A 512 -0.45 -3.14 21.02
N CYS A 513 0.51 -2.54 21.72
CA CYS A 513 0.35 -1.48 22.70
C CYS A 513 1.48 -0.46 22.51
N GLY A 514 1.21 0.65 21.82
CA GLY A 514 2.16 1.75 21.68
C GLY A 514 2.07 2.74 22.84
N VAL A 515 3.21 3.31 23.22
CA VAL A 515 3.32 4.30 24.29
C VAL A 515 3.91 5.61 23.76
N TRP A 516 3.14 6.68 23.88
CA TRP A 516 3.54 8.03 23.50
C TRP A 516 3.72 8.89 24.75
N VAL A 517 4.82 9.64 24.78
CA VAL A 517 5.15 10.58 25.85
C VAL A 517 5.43 11.95 25.24
N MET A 518 5.19 13.00 26.00
CA MET A 518 5.55 14.37 25.60
C MET A 518 7.04 14.45 25.29
N GLU A 519 7.38 15.11 24.18
CA GLU A 519 8.78 15.34 23.75
C GLU A 519 9.49 16.44 24.55
#